data_AF-A0A3B0CMX6-F1
#
_entry.id   AF-A0A3B0CMX6-F1
#
_cell.length_a   1.000
_cell.length_b   1.000
_cell.length_c   1.000
_cell.angle_alpha   90.00
_cell.angle_beta   90.00
_cell.angle_gamma   90.00
#
_symmetry.space_group_name_H-M   'P 1'
#
loop_
_entity.id
_entity.type
_entity.pdbx_description
1 polymer ?
#
loop_
_entity_poly.entity_id
_entity_poly.type
_entity_poly.pdbx_seq_one_letter_code
_entity_poly.pdbx_strand_id
1 'polypeptide(L)' 'MSVRDYRFTDLDNKPTLVQEIVRLEERLHKETGEKVTLIAYSPSNGADPLGEEACRAGLND' A
#
# COMPACT_ATOMS: atom_id res chain seq x y z
N MET A 1 1.83 -11.48 -11.75
CA MET A 1 0.80 -10.80 -10.94
C MET A 1 -0.14 -10.10 -11.90
N SER A 2 -1.39 -10.54 -11.99
CA SER A 2 -2.38 -9.94 -12.88
C SER A 2 -3.03 -8.76 -12.16
N VAL A 3 -3.29 -7.65 -12.86
CA VAL A 3 -3.96 -6.46 -12.30
C VAL A 3 -5.37 -6.78 -11.76
N ARG A 4 -5.89 -7.99 -12.02
CA ARG A 4 -7.18 -8.50 -11.55
C ARG A 4 -7.23 -8.84 -10.05
N ASP A 5 -6.08 -8.87 -9.36
CA ASP A 5 -6.00 -9.33 -7.97
C ASP A 5 -6.19 -8.20 -6.93
N TYR A 6 -6.50 -6.97 -7.36
CA TYR A 6 -6.65 -5.80 -6.50
C TYR A 6 -7.96 -5.06 -6.73
N ARG A 7 -8.56 -4.55 -5.65
CA ARG A 7 -9.75 -3.70 -5.66
C ARG A 7 -9.47 -2.38 -4.96
N PHE A 8 -10.23 -1.33 -5.31
CA PHE A 8 -10.17 -0.07 -4.58
C PHE A 8 -10.49 -0.32 -3.10
N THR A 9 -9.64 0.22 -2.23
CA THR A 9 -9.86 0.14 -0.79
C THR A 9 -10.79 1.26 -0.36
N ASP A 10 -11.86 0.88 0.31
CA ASP A 10 -12.67 1.82 1.10
C ASP A 10 -11.91 2.18 2.39
N LEU A 11 -11.73 3.48 2.61
CA LEU A 11 -10.98 4.06 3.73
C LEU A 11 -11.86 4.80 4.73
N ASP A 12 -13.19 4.81 4.56
CA ASP A 12 -14.11 5.59 5.40
C ASP A 12 -13.97 5.28 6.90
N ASN A 13 -13.65 4.03 7.24
CA ASN A 13 -13.45 3.57 8.62
C ASN A 13 -11.97 3.57 9.06
N LYS A 14 -11.07 4.17 8.29
CA LYS A 14 -9.61 4.15 8.53
C LYS A 14 -9.00 5.56 8.40
N PRO A 15 -9.41 6.51 9.26
CA PRO A 15 -8.98 7.92 9.16
C PRO A 15 -7.46 8.10 9.27
N THR A 16 -6.77 7.23 10.02
CA THR A 16 -5.30 7.25 10.13
C THR A 16 -4.61 6.92 8.81
N LEU A 17 -5.16 6.01 8.00
CA LEU A 17 -4.61 5.70 6.67
C LEU A 17 -4.81 6.85 5.70
N VAL A 18 -5.95 7.55 5.79
CA VAL A 18 -6.21 8.75 4.98
C VAL A 18 -5.17 9.82 5.30
N GLN A 19 -4.87 10.05 6.58
CA GLN A 19 -3.85 11.03 7.00
C GLN A 19 -2.46 10.67 6.48
N GLU A 20 -2.07 9.39 6.53
CA GLU A 20 -0.78 8.93 6.00
C GLU A 20 -0.70 9.08 4.48
N ILE A 21 -1.80 8.83 3.75
CA ILE A 21 -1.87 9.07 2.30
C ILE A 21 -1.65 10.55 1.98
N VAL A 22 -2.35 11.46 2.67
CA VAL A 22 -2.20 12.90 2.48
C VAL A 22 -0.76 13.34 2.76
N ARG A 23 -0.17 12.84 3.85
CA ARG A 23 1.24 13.14 4.20
C ARG A 23 2.22 12.68 3.12
N LEU A 24 1.96 11.52 2.51
CA LEU A 24 2.76 11.00 1.41
C LEU A 24 2.60 11.85 0.14
N GLU A 25 1.38 12.27 -0.19
CA GLU A 25 1.12 13.17 -1.32
C GLU A 25 1.87 14.49 -1.16
N GLU A 26 1.81 15.11 0.03
CA GLU A 26 2.56 16.34 0.33
C GLU A 26 4.07 16.15 0.22
N ARG A 27 4.60 15.02 0.72
CA ARG A 27 6.03 14.73 0.64
C ARG A 27 6.47 14.54 -0.81
N LEU A 28 5.74 13.75 -1.59
CA LEU A 28 6.04 13.54 -3.00
C LEU A 28 5.96 14.84 -3.78
N HIS A 29 4.94 15.68 -3.51
CA HIS A 29 4.85 16.99 -4.12
C HIS A 29 6.07 17.86 -3.81
N LYS A 30 6.54 17.86 -2.56
CA LYS A 30 7.74 18.61 -2.16
C LYS A 30 9.02 18.10 -2.82
N GLU A 31 9.13 16.79 -3.05
CA GLU A 31 10.31 16.15 -3.62
C GLU A 31 10.37 16.23 -5.14
N THR A 32 9.24 16.10 -5.83
CA THR A 32 9.19 16.06 -7.30
C THR A 32 8.72 17.37 -7.93
N GLY A 33 8.06 18.24 -7.17
CA GLY A 33 7.38 19.44 -7.68
C GLY A 33 6.07 19.15 -8.41
N GLU A 34 5.68 17.88 -8.53
CA GLU A 34 4.48 17.46 -9.25
C GLU A 34 3.30 17.26 -8.30
N LYS A 35 2.08 17.51 -8.78
CA LYS A 35 0.87 17.20 -8.01
C LYS A 35 0.56 15.72 -8.16
N VAL A 36 0.70 14.96 -7.07
CA VAL A 36 0.46 13.51 -7.04
C VAL A 36 -0.89 13.23 -6.38
N THR A 37 -1.60 12.21 -6.88
CA THR A 37 -2.78 11.65 -6.23
C THR A 37 -2.55 10.17 -6.03
N LEU A 38 -2.64 9.71 -4.79
CA LEU A 38 -2.42 8.31 -4.41
C LEU A 38 -3.75 7.57 -4.34
N ILE A 39 -3.76 6.33 -4.83
CA ILE A 39 -4.93 5.46 -4.81
C ILE A 39 -4.59 4.21 -4.01
N ALA A 40 -5.40 3.92 -3.00
CA ALA A 40 -5.24 2.73 -2.18
C ALA A 40 -5.95 1.52 -2.79
N TYR A 41 -5.24 0.40 -2.83
CA TYR A 41 -5.77 -0.89 -3.27
C TYR A 41 -5.68 -1.92 -2.16
N SER A 42 -6.61 -2.87 -2.14
CA SER A 42 -6.61 -4.04 -1.27
C SER A 42 -6.64 -5.31 -2.12
N PRO A 43 -6.06 -6.42 -1.64
CA PRO A 43 -6.17 -7.70 -2.32
C PRO A 43 -7.64 -8.11 -2.49
N SER A 44 -8.01 -8.56 -3.69
CA SER A 44 -9.38 -8.99 -4.01
C SER A 44 -9.73 -10.35 -3.40
N ASN A 45 -8.74 -11.22 -3.23
CA ASN A 45 -8.88 -12.44 -2.42
C ASN A 45 -8.39 -12.11 -1.01
N GLY A 46 -9.11 -12.58 0.01
CA GLY A 46 -8.79 -12.41 1.44
C GLY A 46 -7.48 -13.07 1.90
N ALA A 47 -6.42 -12.97 1.10
CA ALA A 47 -5.06 -13.18 1.52
C ALA A 47 -4.72 -12.06 2.49
N ASP A 48 -4.85 -12.37 3.77
CA ASP A 48 -3.98 -11.79 4.78
C ASP A 48 -2.57 -11.66 4.20
N PRO A 49 -1.98 -10.46 4.13
CA PRO A 49 -0.59 -10.30 3.73
C PRO A 49 0.40 -10.83 4.79
N LEU A 50 -0.12 -11.45 5.85
CA LEU A 50 0.62 -12.20 6.87
C LEU A 50 0.26 -13.70 6.78
N GLY A 51 0.27 -14.26 5.58
CA GLY A 51 0.54 -15.68 5.43
C GLY A 51 1.96 -15.94 5.93
N GLU A 52 2.11 -16.78 6.93
CA GLU A 52 3.35 -17.16 7.60
C GLU A 52 4.43 -17.68 6.62
N GLU A 53 5.15 -16.78 5.97
CA GLU A 53 6.51 -17.03 5.53
C GLU A 53 7.33 -15.81 5.92
N ALA A 54 7.77 -15.84 7.18
CA ALA A 54 8.94 -15.12 7.63
C ALA A 54 9.98 -15.12 6.49
N CYS A 55 10.51 -13.95 6.15
CA CYS A 55 11.72 -13.83 5.36
C CYS A 55 12.82 -14.67 6.00
N ARG A 56 12.88 -15.97 5.67
CA ARG A 56 14.05 -16.81 5.87
C ARG A 56 15.06 -16.27 4.89
N ALA A 57 15.83 -15.27 5.34
CA ALA A 57 17.10 -14.95 4.75
C ALA A 57 17.88 -16.26 4.67
N GLY A 58 18.00 -16.80 3.47
CA GLY A 58 18.85 -17.94 3.19
C GLY A 58 20.29 -17.52 3.44
N LEU A 59 20.77 -17.76 4.65
CA LEU A 59 22.17 -18.09 4.89
C LEU A 59 22.44 -19.35 4.06
N ASN A 60 23.19 -19.20 2.98
CA ASN A 60 23.99 -20.29 2.45
C ASN A 60 25.44 -19.96 2.78
N ASP A 61 26.05 -20.86 3.55
CA ASP A 61 27.48 -20.93 3.89
C ASP A 61 28.38 -21.03 2.65
#